data_AF-A0AAD4IJ07-F1
#
_entry.id   AF-A0AAD4IJ07-F1
#
_cell.length_a   1.000
_cell.length_b   1.000
_cell.length_c   1.000
_cell.angle_alpha   90.00
_cell.angle_beta   90.00
_cell.angle_gamma   90.00
#
_symmetry.space_group_name_H-M   'P 1'
#
loop_
_entity.id
_entity.type
_entity.pdbx_description
1 polymer ?
#
loop_
_entity_poly.entity_id
_entity_poly.type
_entity_poly.pdbx_seq_one_letter_code
_entity_poly.pdbx_strand_id
1 'polypeptide(L)'
;MDDLSELGRLQAPLRRMTAQSQFQHERVAKLKRELQEATKEMCSADLVYRKHLLYYARKDCLQLATLMHRKLPIELRELVYEFLCVEPDRPIPVGPYYHFRKYDRPFHDPYLRISRSSRPHIGLTWPPRRAADPNSYAANASVGAGVDVEIREASAQQTGSAGLGVSNDTSMISDLTERIMETALSSPADQFNLNDEDDNTILPDGRIKEEHTHKPPSDMILPYSHFLDPRYVGPEIAFETQKMYYTRNTFSVCSVERGISYFLGCDSGYNMVRSHNDGTPGIVPEDLRLQPLLYPRDHIRNLQIRVKLEQFHSDMPRDDMTDYEKYAYERRFLRFTQTNLEALEGFLKRRHKHGINIEFVVLTDTPSFESQETGLAAQCNYVNFLQCIRNIVYKMMHDYDDISVMITHHDENISAFPRNITGVFGLTKEQWGHEKHVQDNPHDWAEGFYLAVPGMDEDNMLGGYPAQELDAMLRQRWGIFTVLATRATHPISDGRYWPRPVRAVLH
;
A
#
# COMPACT_ATOMS: atom_id res chain seq x y z
N MET A 1 77.89 -29.64 -0.51
CA MET A 1 77.77 -28.85 0.74
C MET A 1 77.41 -27.38 0.43
N ASP A 2 76.60 -27.11 -0.60
CA ASP A 2 76.21 -25.72 -0.98
C ASP A 2 74.77 -25.36 -0.56
N ASP A 3 73.90 -26.35 -0.29
CA ASP A 3 72.46 -26.12 -0.05
C ASP A 3 72.13 -25.37 1.26
N LEU A 4 72.97 -25.46 2.30
CA LEU A 4 72.73 -24.76 3.58
C LEU A 4 73.12 -23.27 3.51
N SER A 5 74.01 -22.90 2.60
CA SER A 5 74.44 -21.51 2.36
C SER A 5 73.37 -20.72 1.59
N GLU A 6 72.69 -21.37 0.64
CA GLU A 6 71.58 -20.78 -0.09
C GLU A 6 70.34 -20.55 0.77
N LEU A 7 70.04 -21.45 1.71
CA LEU A 7 68.92 -21.31 2.65
C LEU A 7 69.08 -20.09 3.57
N GLY A 8 70.32 -19.81 4.02
CA GLY A 8 70.64 -18.62 4.82
C GLY A 8 70.51 -17.31 4.03
N ARG A 9 70.78 -17.34 2.72
CA ARG A 9 70.63 -16.18 1.82
C ARG A 9 69.17 -15.82 1.54
N LEU A 10 68.26 -16.78 1.60
CA LEU A 10 66.81 -16.56 1.38
C LEU A 10 66.05 -16.12 2.64
N GLN A 11 66.61 -16.34 3.83
CA GLN A 11 65.95 -16.04 5.09
C GLN A 11 65.77 -14.53 5.34
N ALA A 12 66.75 -13.71 4.97
CA ALA A 12 66.69 -12.26 5.11
C ALA A 12 65.67 -11.59 4.14
N PRO A 13 65.63 -11.94 2.85
CA PRO A 13 64.57 -11.51 1.93
C PRO A 13 63.17 -11.91 2.39
N LEU A 14 62.98 -13.14 2.88
CA LEU A 14 61.68 -13.60 3.39
C LEU A 14 61.23 -12.78 4.61
N ARG A 15 62.10 -12.54 5.59
CA ARG A 15 61.77 -11.67 6.74
C ARG A 15 61.41 -10.25 6.30
N ARG A 16 62.13 -9.71 5.31
CA ARG A 16 61.85 -8.38 4.74
C ARG A 16 60.49 -8.33 4.06
N MET A 17 60.14 -9.36 3.28
CA MET A 17 58.83 -9.48 2.65
C MET A 17 57.71 -9.64 3.67
N THR A 18 57.90 -10.46 4.71
CA THR A 18 56.90 -10.62 5.78
C THR A 18 56.67 -9.31 6.53
N ALA A 19 57.74 -8.58 6.89
CA ALA A 19 57.63 -7.27 7.52
C ALA A 19 56.96 -6.23 6.60
N GLN A 20 57.28 -6.24 5.30
CA GLN A 20 56.64 -5.38 4.31
C GLN A 20 55.15 -5.71 4.14
N SER A 21 54.80 -6.99 4.12
CA SER A 21 53.41 -7.45 4.04
C SER A 21 52.63 -7.01 5.28
N GLN A 22 53.18 -7.20 6.49
CA GLN A 22 52.57 -6.74 7.74
C GLN A 22 52.35 -5.22 7.74
N PHE A 23 53.36 -4.45 7.36
CA PHE A 23 53.24 -2.99 7.23
C PHE A 23 52.16 -2.58 6.22
N GLN A 24 52.05 -3.25 5.09
CA GLN A 24 50.98 -3.00 4.11
C GLN A 24 49.60 -3.34 4.68
N HIS A 25 49.46 -4.45 5.41
CA HIS A 25 48.20 -4.84 6.05
C HIS A 25 47.77 -3.81 7.10
N GLU A 26 48.70 -3.33 7.94
CA GLU A 26 48.44 -2.27 8.91
C GLU A 26 48.03 -0.96 8.23
N ARG A 27 48.70 -0.60 7.12
CA ARG A 27 48.36 0.59 6.33
C ARG A 27 46.97 0.49 5.70
N VAL A 28 46.61 -0.66 5.15
CA VAL A 28 45.25 -0.92 4.62
C VAL A 28 44.21 -0.84 5.74
N ALA A 29 44.49 -1.43 6.90
CA ALA A 29 43.59 -1.37 8.06
C ALA A 29 43.42 0.06 8.59
N LYS A 30 44.47 0.90 8.53
CA LYS A 30 44.40 2.33 8.87
C LYS A 30 43.54 3.09 7.86
N LEU A 31 43.80 2.94 6.56
CA LEU A 31 43.05 3.61 5.49
C LEU A 31 41.56 3.22 5.50
N LYS A 32 41.24 1.96 5.81
CA LYS A 32 39.84 1.53 5.97
C LYS A 32 39.12 2.23 7.12
N ARG A 33 39.81 2.48 8.24
CA ARG A 33 39.26 3.23 9.38
C ARG A 33 39.06 4.70 9.03
N GLU A 34 40.06 5.34 8.41
CA GLU A 34 39.97 6.71 7.93
C GLU A 34 38.81 6.89 6.91
N LEU A 35 38.62 5.93 5.99
CA LEU A 35 37.51 5.94 5.04
C LEU A 35 36.14 5.80 5.74
N GLN A 36 36.02 4.91 6.75
CA GLN A 36 34.79 4.74 7.52
C GLN A 36 34.42 6.00 8.31
N GLU A 37 35.41 6.66 8.93
CA GLU A 37 35.22 7.89 9.67
C GLU A 37 34.79 9.03 8.74
N ALA A 38 35.51 9.23 7.62
CA ALA A 38 35.15 10.23 6.62
C ALA A 38 33.75 9.98 6.01
N THR A 39 33.38 8.71 5.78
CA THR A 39 32.03 8.37 5.29
C THR A 39 30.96 8.72 6.33
N LYS A 40 31.22 8.45 7.62
CA LYS A 40 30.29 8.80 8.71
C LYS A 40 30.13 10.32 8.84
N GLU A 41 31.22 11.07 8.75
CA GLU A 41 31.20 12.54 8.78
C GLU A 41 30.45 13.11 7.58
N MET A 42 30.71 12.60 6.37
CA MET A 42 30.00 12.99 5.15
C MET A 42 28.49 12.73 5.28
N CYS A 43 28.08 11.55 5.74
CA CYS A 43 26.67 11.22 5.97
C CYS A 43 26.02 12.14 7.03
N SER A 44 26.76 12.49 8.08
CA SER A 44 26.28 13.41 9.12
C SER A 44 26.11 14.84 8.58
N ALA A 45 27.09 15.35 7.84
CA ALA A 45 27.05 16.67 7.24
C ALA A 45 25.93 16.78 6.18
N ASP A 46 25.78 15.77 5.32
CA ASP A 46 24.69 15.69 4.34
C ASP A 46 23.32 15.69 5.02
N LEU A 47 23.14 14.93 6.11
CA LEU A 47 21.90 14.93 6.89
C LEU A 47 21.58 16.32 7.46
N VAL A 48 22.58 17.02 8.01
CA VAL A 48 22.40 18.38 8.54
C VAL A 48 22.06 19.36 7.42
N TYR A 49 22.77 19.30 6.29
CA TYR A 49 22.52 20.15 5.13
C TYR A 49 21.09 19.96 4.58
N ARG A 50 20.66 18.70 4.41
CA ARG A 50 19.30 18.38 3.95
C ARG A 50 18.22 18.90 4.89
N LYS A 51 18.42 18.80 6.21
CA LYS A 51 17.49 19.39 7.19
C LYS A 51 17.33 20.90 7.01
N HIS A 52 18.43 21.62 6.77
CA HIS A 52 18.37 23.06 6.51
C HIS A 52 17.62 23.36 5.21
N LEU A 53 17.94 22.63 4.13
CA LEU A 53 17.29 22.82 2.85
C LEU A 53 15.76 22.63 2.96
N LEU A 54 15.33 21.56 3.62
CA LEU A 54 13.91 21.26 3.85
C LEU A 54 13.22 22.34 4.68
N TYR A 55 13.88 22.82 5.73
CA TYR A 55 13.34 23.89 6.57
C TYR A 55 13.05 25.17 5.76
N TYR A 56 14.02 25.63 4.97
CA TYR A 56 13.84 26.84 4.14
C TYR A 56 12.81 26.61 3.03
N ALA A 57 12.83 25.46 2.37
CA ALA A 57 11.84 25.13 1.35
C ALA A 57 10.41 25.13 1.92
N ARG A 58 10.18 24.50 3.08
CA ARG A 58 8.87 24.53 3.77
C ARG A 58 8.44 25.95 4.10
N LYS A 59 9.35 26.75 4.65
CA LYS A 59 9.07 28.13 5.03
C LYS A 59 8.64 28.97 3.82
N ASP A 60 9.36 28.87 2.72
CA ASP A 60 9.08 29.62 1.49
C ASP A 60 7.77 29.16 0.84
N CYS A 61 7.55 27.84 0.75
CA CYS A 61 6.29 27.26 0.28
C CYS A 61 5.11 27.74 1.12
N LEU A 62 5.24 27.72 2.45
CA LEU A 62 4.17 28.10 3.37
C LEU A 62 3.85 29.59 3.24
N GLN A 63 4.87 30.43 3.05
CA GLN A 63 4.68 31.86 2.82
C GLN A 63 3.91 32.11 1.52
N LEU A 64 4.29 31.44 0.43
CA LEU A 64 3.62 31.58 -0.87
C LEU A 64 2.18 31.07 -0.80
N ALA A 65 1.97 29.89 -0.22
CA ALA A 65 0.67 29.29 0.02
C ALA A 65 -0.22 30.24 0.84
N THR A 66 0.29 30.77 1.96
CA THR A 66 -0.45 31.72 2.80
C THR A 66 -0.85 32.99 2.02
N LEU A 67 0.04 33.53 1.18
CA LEU A 67 -0.27 34.67 0.33
C LEU A 67 -1.35 34.33 -0.70
N MET A 68 -1.24 33.16 -1.35
CA MET A 68 -2.23 32.65 -2.30
C MET A 68 -3.61 32.53 -1.65
N HIS A 69 -3.71 31.89 -0.47
CA HIS A 69 -4.96 31.74 0.27
C HIS A 69 -5.59 33.08 0.62
N ARG A 70 -4.78 34.08 1.01
CA ARG A 70 -5.27 35.39 1.44
C ARG A 70 -5.64 36.33 0.29
N LYS A 71 -5.00 36.19 -0.88
CA LYS A 71 -5.09 37.17 -1.97
C LYS A 71 -5.90 36.68 -3.16
N LEU A 72 -5.96 35.37 -3.39
CA LEU A 72 -6.75 34.81 -4.48
C LEU A 72 -8.16 34.47 -4.02
N PRO A 73 -9.20 34.85 -4.79
CA PRO A 73 -10.54 34.29 -4.68
C PRO A 73 -10.52 32.77 -4.84
N ILE A 74 -11.52 32.10 -4.28
CA ILE A 74 -11.61 30.65 -4.27
C ILE A 74 -11.59 30.05 -5.68
N GLU A 75 -12.21 30.70 -6.65
CA GLU A 75 -12.29 30.25 -8.04
C GLU A 75 -10.90 30.21 -8.70
N LEU A 76 -10.05 31.19 -8.41
CA LEU A 76 -8.67 31.19 -8.91
C LEU A 76 -7.81 30.16 -8.18
N ARG A 77 -8.06 29.90 -6.89
CA ARG A 77 -7.36 28.84 -6.16
C ARG A 77 -7.72 27.47 -6.71
N GLU A 78 -8.99 27.23 -7.01
CA GLU A 78 -9.43 25.97 -7.63
C GLU A 78 -8.73 25.71 -8.96
N LEU A 79 -8.56 26.73 -9.80
CA LEU A 79 -7.77 26.61 -11.05
C LEU A 79 -6.30 26.27 -10.78
N VAL A 80 -5.71 26.85 -9.74
CA VAL A 80 -4.34 26.51 -9.34
C VAL A 80 -4.26 25.08 -8.84
N TYR A 81 -5.18 24.64 -7.99
CA TYR A 81 -5.21 23.26 -7.50
C TYR A 81 -5.41 22.26 -8.64
N GLU A 82 -6.34 22.55 -9.56
CA GLU A 82 -6.57 21.72 -10.74
C GLU A 82 -5.31 21.59 -11.59
N PHE A 83 -4.62 22.69 -11.85
CA PHE A 83 -3.34 22.67 -12.56
C PHE A 83 -2.23 21.89 -11.83
N LEU A 84 -2.17 21.98 -10.50
CA LEU A 84 -1.10 21.36 -9.71
C LEU A 84 -1.30 19.86 -9.49
N CYS A 85 -2.53 19.39 -9.34
CA CYS A 85 -2.79 18.06 -8.79
C CYS A 85 -3.72 17.17 -9.60
N VAL A 86 -4.27 17.62 -10.74
CA VAL A 86 -5.20 16.82 -11.54
C VAL A 86 -4.52 16.21 -12.76
N GLU A 87 -4.53 14.88 -12.81
CA GLU A 87 -4.10 14.03 -13.91
C GLU A 87 -5.34 13.35 -14.53
N PRO A 88 -6.03 13.99 -15.49
CA PRO A 88 -7.32 13.51 -15.98
C PRO A 88 -7.22 12.18 -16.74
N ASP A 89 -6.11 11.95 -17.44
CA ASP A 89 -5.96 10.84 -18.38
C ASP A 89 -5.17 9.65 -17.82
N ARG A 90 -4.75 9.71 -16.54
CA ARG A 90 -3.84 8.72 -15.97
C ARG A 90 -4.30 8.26 -14.58
N PRO A 91 -4.55 6.95 -14.41
CA PRO A 91 -4.77 6.40 -13.07
C PRO A 91 -3.51 6.50 -12.21
N ILE A 92 -3.64 7.10 -11.02
CA ILE A 92 -2.58 7.25 -10.04
C ILE A 92 -2.48 5.95 -9.22
N PRO A 93 -1.37 5.20 -9.28
CA PRO A 93 -1.19 4.01 -8.48
C PRO A 93 -1.00 4.39 -7.01
N VAL A 94 -1.72 3.71 -6.13
CA VAL A 94 -1.69 3.93 -4.68
C VAL A 94 -1.60 2.60 -3.94
N GLY A 95 -0.94 2.63 -2.78
CA GLY A 95 -0.68 1.45 -1.95
C GLY A 95 0.81 1.31 -1.61
N PRO A 96 1.15 0.35 -0.73
CA PRO A 96 2.48 0.27 -0.12
C PRO A 96 3.64 0.01 -1.09
N TYR A 97 3.40 -0.41 -2.34
CA TYR A 97 4.45 -0.78 -3.28
C TYR A 97 4.17 -0.36 -4.73
N TYR A 98 3.64 0.86 -4.98
CA TYR A 98 3.37 1.48 -6.29
C TYR A 98 3.53 0.51 -7.47
N HIS A 99 2.45 -0.19 -7.76
CA HIS A 99 2.46 -1.58 -8.21
C HIS A 99 2.78 -1.83 -9.69
N PHE A 100 3.97 -1.41 -10.13
CA PHE A 100 4.52 -1.62 -11.48
C PHE A 100 5.24 -2.97 -11.66
N ARG A 101 5.31 -3.81 -10.60
CA ARG A 101 6.05 -5.08 -10.54
C ARG A 101 5.18 -6.34 -10.35
N LYS A 102 5.73 -7.51 -10.71
CA LYS A 102 5.50 -8.85 -10.09
C LYS A 102 6.29 -8.93 -8.78
N TYR A 103 5.71 -9.27 -7.64
CA TYR A 103 6.35 -9.09 -6.31
C TYR A 103 7.48 -10.11 -6.11
N ASP A 104 8.60 -9.71 -5.49
CA ASP A 104 9.75 -10.60 -5.25
C ASP A 104 9.56 -11.60 -4.13
N ARG A 105 8.57 -11.39 -3.27
CA ARG A 105 8.45 -12.12 -2.02
C ARG A 105 7.23 -13.02 -2.10
N PRO A 106 7.38 -14.32 -1.78
CA PRO A 106 6.22 -15.19 -1.62
C PRO A 106 5.30 -14.58 -0.56
N PHE A 107 3.99 -14.67 -0.77
CA PHE A 107 2.97 -14.14 0.15
C PHE A 107 3.27 -14.51 1.61
N HIS A 108 3.82 -13.55 2.35
CA HIS A 108 3.97 -13.64 3.79
C HIS A 108 2.71 -13.05 4.41
N ASP A 109 2.06 -13.84 5.26
CA ASP A 109 0.94 -13.38 6.07
C ASP A 109 1.48 -12.36 7.09
N PRO A 110 1.15 -11.05 6.98
CA PRO A 110 1.52 -10.13 8.03
C PRO A 110 0.62 -10.46 9.24
N TYR A 111 1.22 -11.03 10.29
CA TYR A 111 0.57 -11.30 11.57
C TYR A 111 -0.53 -10.28 11.87
N LEU A 112 -1.77 -10.75 11.95
CA LEU A 112 -2.97 -9.97 12.25
C LEU A 112 -2.84 -9.23 13.58
N ARG A 113 -2.21 -8.05 13.59
CA ARG A 113 -2.49 -7.03 14.61
C ARG A 113 -3.76 -6.31 14.20
N ILE A 114 -4.88 -6.95 14.50
CA ILE A 114 -6.16 -6.24 14.63
C ILE A 114 -5.96 -5.26 15.79
N SER A 115 -5.57 -4.02 15.48
CA SER A 115 -5.84 -2.91 16.37
C SER A 115 -7.35 -2.85 16.51
N ARG A 116 -7.86 -3.42 17.59
CA ARG A 116 -9.23 -3.21 18.05
C ARG A 116 -9.37 -1.70 18.22
N SER A 117 -9.98 -1.05 17.24
CA SER A 117 -10.43 0.32 17.38
C SER A 117 -11.32 0.36 18.62
N SER A 118 -10.87 1.07 19.65
CA SER A 118 -11.61 1.34 20.87
C SER A 118 -12.99 1.89 20.51
N ARG A 119 -14.01 1.05 20.53
CA ARG A 119 -15.40 1.50 20.65
C ARG A 119 -15.69 1.65 22.15
N PRO A 120 -16.38 2.72 22.57
CA PRO A 120 -16.81 2.85 23.96
C PRO A 120 -17.83 1.74 24.24
N HIS A 121 -17.53 0.88 25.23
CA HIS A 121 -18.45 -0.13 25.72
C HIS A 121 -19.68 0.57 26.33
N ILE A 122 -20.82 0.50 25.63
CA ILE A 122 -22.13 0.62 26.26
C ILE A 122 -22.31 -0.68 27.05
N GLY A 123 -22.28 -0.56 28.38
CA GLY A 123 -22.35 -1.67 29.31
C GLY A 123 -23.70 -2.37 29.25
N LEU A 124 -23.70 -3.62 28.80
CA LEU A 124 -24.71 -4.61 29.17
C LEU A 124 -24.20 -5.32 30.42
N THR A 125 -24.66 -4.84 31.57
CA THR A 125 -24.54 -5.49 32.87
C THR A 125 -25.25 -6.84 32.86
N TRP A 126 -24.55 -7.90 33.27
CA TRP A 126 -25.08 -9.02 34.07
C TRP A 126 -23.92 -9.74 34.79
N PRO A 127 -24.17 -10.35 35.96
CA PRO A 127 -23.32 -10.14 37.13
C PRO A 127 -22.20 -11.18 37.28
N PRO A 128 -21.05 -10.83 37.89
CA PRO A 128 -20.07 -11.81 38.34
C PRO A 128 -20.55 -12.49 39.63
N ARG A 129 -20.41 -13.82 39.66
CA ARG A 129 -20.58 -14.63 40.87
C ARG A 129 -19.55 -14.24 41.92
N ARG A 130 -20.02 -14.11 43.15
CA ARG A 130 -19.23 -13.96 44.38
C ARG A 130 -18.24 -15.11 44.56
N ALA A 131 -17.01 -14.78 44.90
CA ALA A 131 -16.24 -15.48 45.92
C ALA A 131 -15.59 -14.40 46.78
N ALA A 132 -15.84 -14.49 48.09
CA ALA A 132 -15.40 -13.55 49.09
C ALA A 132 -13.92 -13.74 49.41
N ASP A 133 -13.22 -12.66 49.71
CA ASP A 133 -12.29 -12.65 50.84
C ASP A 133 -12.33 -11.26 51.51
N PRO A 134 -12.74 -11.16 52.79
CA PRO A 134 -12.86 -9.91 53.51
C PRO A 134 -11.65 -9.75 54.43
N ASN A 135 -10.63 -9.00 54.01
CA ASN A 135 -9.65 -8.39 54.93
C ASN A 135 -8.72 -7.45 54.17
N SER A 136 -8.99 -6.15 54.23
CA SER A 136 -7.96 -5.13 54.43
C SER A 136 -8.62 -3.75 54.48
N TYR A 137 -8.58 -3.16 55.65
CA TYR A 137 -9.10 -1.84 56.00
C TYR A 137 -8.15 -0.72 55.54
N ALA A 138 -8.77 0.46 55.30
CA ALA A 138 -8.25 1.80 55.59
C ALA A 138 -7.05 2.31 54.75
N ALA A 139 -6.83 3.61 54.55
CA ALA A 139 -7.64 4.82 54.60
C ALA A 139 -6.73 5.95 54.07
N ASN A 140 -7.36 7.09 53.78
CA ASN A 140 -6.83 8.46 53.86
C ASN A 140 -6.41 9.19 52.59
N ALA A 141 -7.10 10.33 52.46
CA ALA A 141 -6.88 11.47 51.61
C ALA A 141 -5.86 12.46 52.21
N SER A 142 -5.30 13.33 51.36
CA SER A 142 -4.99 14.77 51.56
C SER A 142 -4.09 15.21 50.38
N VAL A 143 -4.44 16.19 49.55
CA VAL A 143 -4.52 17.67 49.70
C VAL A 143 -3.15 18.36 49.84
N GLY A 144 -2.89 19.34 48.95
CA GLY A 144 -1.88 20.39 49.08
C GLY A 144 -1.31 20.82 47.71
N ALA A 145 -1.83 21.89 47.09
CA ALA A 145 -1.22 23.25 47.00
C ALA A 145 0.08 23.24 46.16
N GLY A 146 0.21 23.89 45.00
CA GLY A 146 -0.12 25.28 44.65
C GLY A 146 1.21 26.05 44.49
N VAL A 147 1.46 26.76 43.37
CA VAL A 147 2.27 27.98 43.21
C VAL A 147 2.20 28.47 41.75
N ASP A 148 1.70 29.69 41.59
CA ASP A 148 1.76 30.57 40.41
C ASP A 148 3.15 31.24 40.28
N VAL A 149 3.60 31.57 39.06
CA VAL A 149 4.51 32.70 38.81
C VAL A 149 4.19 33.39 37.48
N GLU A 150 4.20 34.72 37.58
CA GLU A 150 3.70 35.78 36.71
C GLU A 150 4.45 35.99 35.38
N ILE A 151 3.69 36.51 34.41
CA ILE A 151 4.14 37.09 33.14
C ILE A 151 4.37 38.59 33.35
N ARG A 152 5.49 39.13 32.85
CA ARG A 152 5.72 40.58 32.78
C ARG A 152 6.30 40.99 31.43
N GLU A 153 5.57 41.84 30.72
CA GLU A 153 6.01 42.59 29.54
C GLU A 153 6.89 43.78 29.92
N ALA A 154 7.86 44.16 29.06
CA ALA A 154 8.19 45.56 28.75
C ALA A 154 9.17 45.73 27.57
N SER A 155 8.66 46.36 26.52
CA SER A 155 9.19 47.52 25.78
C SER A 155 10.55 47.51 25.06
N ALA A 156 10.49 47.95 23.80
CA ALA A 156 11.60 48.29 22.92
C ALA A 156 11.92 49.80 22.96
N GLN A 157 13.20 50.16 22.92
CA GLN A 157 13.69 51.45 22.39
C GLN A 157 15.09 51.27 21.79
N GLN A 158 15.28 51.83 20.60
CA GLN A 158 16.51 51.88 19.81
C GLN A 158 17.50 52.92 20.35
N THR A 159 18.80 52.62 20.30
CA THR A 159 19.86 53.57 19.95
C THR A 159 21.01 52.82 19.28
N GLY A 160 21.43 53.26 18.10
CA GLY A 160 22.55 52.70 17.36
C GLY A 160 23.92 53.16 17.87
N SER A 161 24.94 52.32 17.64
CA SER A 161 26.33 52.74 17.49
C SER A 161 27.09 51.64 16.73
N ALA A 162 27.80 52.04 15.69
CA ALA A 162 28.65 51.18 14.88
C ALA A 162 29.85 50.67 15.69
N GLY A 163 30.13 49.38 15.59
CA GLY A 163 31.33 48.74 16.10
C GLY A 163 31.65 47.53 15.24
N LEU A 164 32.74 47.65 14.46
CA LEU A 164 33.39 46.54 13.77
C LEU A 164 33.88 45.53 14.83
N GLY A 165 33.17 44.42 14.96
CA GLY A 165 33.51 43.31 15.84
C GLY A 165 33.30 42.00 15.11
N VAL A 166 34.38 41.43 14.60
CA VAL A 166 34.45 40.04 14.17
C VAL A 166 34.20 39.16 15.40
N SER A 167 33.35 38.13 15.24
CA SER A 167 32.96 37.10 16.20
C SER A 167 31.62 37.31 16.91
N ASN A 168 30.56 36.72 16.34
CA ASN A 168 29.46 36.05 17.07
C ASN A 168 28.53 35.19 16.18
N ASP A 169 28.87 34.96 14.90
CA ASP A 169 28.02 34.17 13.99
C ASP A 169 27.84 32.70 14.42
N THR A 170 28.80 32.10 15.14
CA THR A 170 28.69 30.71 15.60
C THR A 170 27.60 30.50 16.67
N SER A 171 27.29 31.51 17.48
CA SER A 171 26.29 31.41 18.55
C SER A 171 24.86 31.53 17.99
N MET A 172 24.62 32.42 17.02
CA MET A 172 23.32 32.48 16.35
C MET A 172 23.07 31.26 15.46
N ILE A 173 24.11 30.72 14.81
CA ILE A 173 24.00 29.47 14.06
C ILE A 173 23.70 28.31 15.01
N SER A 174 24.28 28.28 16.21
CA SER A 174 24.03 27.24 17.25
C SER A 174 22.59 27.27 17.76
N ASP A 175 22.08 28.43 18.18
CA ASP A 175 20.70 28.56 18.66
C ASP A 175 19.67 28.30 17.55
N LEU A 176 20.00 28.68 16.31
CA LEU A 176 19.18 28.41 15.14
C LEU A 176 19.21 26.92 14.79
N THR A 177 20.37 26.26 14.84
CA THR A 177 20.48 24.81 14.64
C THR A 177 19.78 24.02 15.73
N GLU A 178 19.81 24.48 16.98
CA GLU A 178 19.13 23.83 18.11
C GLU A 178 17.61 23.95 17.99
N ARG A 179 17.07 25.14 17.67
CA ARG A 179 15.64 25.32 17.38
C ARG A 179 15.18 24.55 16.14
N ILE A 180 16.01 24.46 15.10
CA ILE A 180 15.73 23.65 13.90
C ILE A 180 15.77 22.16 14.22
N MET A 181 16.70 21.70 15.06
CA MET A 181 16.75 20.32 15.52
C MET A 181 15.51 19.96 16.33
N GLU A 182 15.02 20.85 17.20
CA GLU A 182 13.80 20.65 18.00
C GLU A 182 12.52 20.69 17.14
N THR A 183 12.43 21.58 16.15
CA THR A 183 11.23 21.72 15.29
C THR A 183 11.18 20.65 14.17
N ALA A 184 12.32 20.12 13.76
CA ALA A 184 12.44 19.07 12.73
C ALA A 184 12.62 17.66 13.33
N LEU A 185 12.22 17.45 14.60
CA LEU A 185 12.17 16.13 15.20
C LEU A 185 11.13 15.26 14.48
N SER A 186 11.67 14.40 13.61
CA SER A 186 11.13 13.11 13.19
C SER A 186 10.03 13.13 12.13
N SER A 187 10.44 13.19 10.86
CA SER A 187 9.70 12.47 9.83
C SER A 187 10.66 11.75 8.88
N PRO A 188 10.64 10.40 8.85
CA PRO A 188 11.33 9.59 7.84
C PRO A 188 10.89 9.87 6.39
N ALA A 189 9.89 10.75 6.18
CA ALA A 189 9.32 11.06 4.88
C ALA A 189 10.29 11.84 3.96
N ASP A 190 11.22 12.61 4.51
CA ASP A 190 12.02 13.56 3.70
C ASP A 190 13.29 12.97 3.06
N GLN A 191 13.54 11.66 3.20
CA GLN A 191 14.80 11.01 2.78
C GLN A 191 14.80 10.43 1.35
N PHE A 192 13.74 10.65 0.54
CA PHE A 192 13.44 9.72 -0.56
C PHE A 192 13.97 10.01 -1.97
N ASN A 193 14.71 11.08 -2.24
CA ASN A 193 14.86 11.52 -3.64
C ASN A 193 16.21 11.37 -4.34
N LEU A 194 17.23 10.67 -3.80
CA LEU A 194 18.59 10.91 -4.30
C LEU A 194 19.55 9.73 -4.51
N ASN A 195 19.08 8.50 -4.71
CA ASN A 195 19.96 7.46 -5.25
C ASN A 195 19.18 6.56 -6.21
N ASP A 196 19.53 6.60 -7.49
CA ASP A 196 19.76 5.44 -8.37
C ASP A 196 19.58 5.89 -9.83
N GLU A 197 20.63 5.69 -10.63
CA GLU A 197 20.65 5.91 -12.08
C GLU A 197 19.68 4.92 -12.76
N ASP A 198 18.74 5.41 -13.58
CA ASP A 198 17.76 4.58 -14.30
C ASP A 198 17.84 4.85 -15.82
N ASP A 199 17.77 3.76 -16.61
CA ASP A 199 17.66 3.77 -18.08
C ASP A 199 16.25 4.24 -18.50
N ASN A 200 16.16 5.45 -19.06
CA ASN A 200 14.90 6.07 -19.47
C ASN A 200 14.69 5.97 -20.99
N THR A 201 13.53 5.46 -21.43
CA THR A 201 13.13 5.52 -22.85
C THR A 201 12.18 6.70 -23.06
N ILE A 202 12.61 7.72 -23.83
CA ILE A 202 11.75 8.86 -24.18
C ILE A 202 10.88 8.48 -25.39
N LEU A 203 9.56 8.51 -25.21
CA LEU A 203 8.55 8.31 -26.23
C LEU A 203 8.51 9.49 -27.23
N PRO A 204 7.95 9.27 -28.44
CA PRO A 204 7.88 10.30 -29.49
C PRO A 204 7.07 11.56 -29.13
N ASP A 205 6.19 11.46 -28.12
CA ASP A 205 5.41 12.58 -27.58
C ASP A 205 6.16 13.34 -26.46
N GLY A 206 7.43 13.00 -26.21
CA GLY A 206 8.28 13.59 -25.18
C GLY A 206 8.09 12.97 -23.80
N ARG A 207 7.22 11.97 -23.64
CA ARG A 207 6.98 11.29 -22.36
C ARG A 207 8.08 10.29 -22.05
N ILE A 208 8.37 10.05 -20.77
CA ILE A 208 9.33 9.03 -20.37
C ILE A 208 8.57 7.73 -20.13
N LYS A 209 8.86 6.69 -20.92
CA LYS A 209 8.51 5.31 -20.62
C LYS A 209 9.63 4.74 -19.76
N GLU A 210 9.43 4.77 -18.45
CA GLU A 210 10.25 4.03 -17.50
C GLU A 210 9.81 2.55 -17.57
N GLU A 211 10.72 1.64 -17.97
CA GLU A 211 10.43 0.21 -18.05
C GLU A 211 10.24 -0.36 -16.64
N HIS A 212 8.98 -0.65 -16.25
CA HIS A 212 8.64 -1.45 -15.07
C HIS A 212 9.51 -1.20 -13.81
N THR A 213 9.85 0.06 -13.54
CA THR A 213 10.70 0.41 -12.40
C THR A 213 9.87 0.50 -11.12
N HIS A 214 10.56 0.35 -9.99
CA HIS A 214 10.03 0.39 -8.62
C HIS A 214 9.42 1.73 -8.19
N LYS A 215 9.39 2.71 -9.10
CA LYS A 215 9.08 4.09 -8.79
C LYS A 215 7.85 4.52 -9.58
N PRO A 216 6.96 5.29 -8.95
CA PRO A 216 5.98 6.03 -9.71
C PRO A 216 6.70 6.96 -10.69
N PRO A 217 6.10 7.17 -11.87
CA PRO A 217 6.61 8.08 -12.90
C PRO A 217 7.03 9.41 -12.26
N SER A 218 8.22 9.88 -12.62
CA SER A 218 8.78 11.12 -12.05
C SER A 218 7.91 12.36 -12.27
N ASP A 219 7.03 12.33 -13.28
CA ASP A 219 6.06 13.38 -13.62
C ASP A 219 4.71 13.25 -12.91
N MET A 220 4.49 12.18 -12.14
CA MET A 220 3.21 11.89 -11.49
C MET A 220 3.11 12.50 -10.09
N ILE A 221 1.96 13.09 -9.82
CA ILE A 221 1.58 13.60 -8.51
C ILE A 221 1.05 12.47 -7.64
N LEU A 222 1.67 12.30 -6.49
CA LEU A 222 1.36 11.21 -5.58
C LEU A 222 0.80 11.74 -4.27
N PRO A 223 0.13 10.90 -3.46
CA PRO A 223 -0.46 11.33 -2.20
C PRO A 223 0.53 11.96 -1.21
N TYR A 224 1.83 11.73 -1.38
CA TYR A 224 2.92 12.28 -0.56
C TYR A 224 3.61 13.51 -1.17
N SER A 225 3.06 14.07 -2.26
CA SER A 225 3.60 15.29 -2.87
C SER A 225 3.58 16.47 -1.91
N HIS A 226 4.64 17.28 -1.93
CA HIS A 226 4.83 18.40 -0.99
C HIS A 226 3.69 19.43 -0.99
N PHE A 227 3.03 19.68 -2.12
CA PHE A 227 1.90 20.63 -2.16
C PHE A 227 0.59 20.06 -1.61
N LEU A 228 0.53 18.75 -1.32
CA LEU A 228 -0.53 18.14 -0.54
C LEU A 228 -0.19 18.16 0.96
N ASP A 229 1.07 18.31 1.33
CA ASP A 229 1.56 18.19 2.70
C ASP A 229 1.26 19.48 3.51
N PRO A 230 0.49 19.39 4.61
CA PRO A 230 0.17 20.55 5.45
C PRO A 230 1.39 21.26 6.04
N ARG A 231 2.55 20.59 6.15
CA ARG A 231 3.81 21.17 6.63
C ARG A 231 4.43 22.14 5.63
N TYR A 232 4.09 22.02 4.34
CA TYR A 232 4.60 22.89 3.28
C TYR A 232 3.61 23.97 2.89
N VAL A 233 2.31 23.68 2.85
CA VAL A 233 1.31 24.62 2.34
C VAL A 233 0.35 25.15 3.40
N GLY A 234 0.43 24.64 4.63
CA GLY A 234 -0.53 24.94 5.69
C GLY A 234 -1.78 24.07 5.62
N PRO A 235 -2.48 23.86 6.75
CA PRO A 235 -3.59 22.91 6.84
C PRO A 235 -4.79 23.30 5.98
N GLU A 236 -5.10 24.58 5.82
CA GLU A 236 -6.25 25.05 5.03
C GLU A 236 -6.06 24.75 3.54
N ILE A 237 -4.89 25.10 2.99
CA ILE A 237 -4.59 24.83 1.57
C ILE A 237 -4.41 23.34 1.34
N ALA A 238 -3.74 22.62 2.25
CA ALA A 238 -3.60 21.17 2.12
C ALA A 238 -4.98 20.51 2.07
N PHE A 239 -5.93 20.94 2.91
CA PHE A 239 -7.30 20.43 2.89
C PHE A 239 -8.01 20.72 1.55
N GLU A 240 -7.97 21.96 1.05
CA GLU A 240 -8.59 22.32 -0.24
C GLU A 240 -7.96 21.54 -1.41
N THR A 241 -6.63 21.48 -1.45
CA THR A 241 -5.86 20.84 -2.53
C THR A 241 -6.04 19.32 -2.52
N GLN A 242 -5.98 18.68 -1.35
CA GLN A 242 -6.22 17.24 -1.22
C GLN A 242 -7.66 16.88 -1.59
N LYS A 243 -8.64 17.70 -1.22
CA LYS A 243 -10.03 17.48 -1.63
C LYS A 243 -10.17 17.53 -3.15
N MET A 244 -9.54 18.51 -3.83
CA MET A 244 -9.49 18.58 -5.29
C MET A 244 -8.81 17.32 -5.87
N TYR A 245 -7.64 16.97 -5.34
CA TYR A 245 -6.85 15.82 -5.76
C TYR A 245 -7.65 14.51 -5.70
N TYR A 246 -8.26 14.18 -4.56
CA TYR A 246 -9.02 12.94 -4.44
C TYR A 246 -10.33 12.95 -5.24
N THR A 247 -10.94 14.12 -5.46
CA THR A 247 -12.21 14.21 -6.17
C THR A 247 -12.06 14.10 -7.69
N ARG A 248 -10.97 14.66 -8.26
CA ARG A 248 -10.80 14.80 -9.71
C ARG A 248 -9.94 13.71 -10.35
N ASN A 249 -9.10 13.03 -9.59
CA ASN A 249 -8.22 11.99 -10.11
C ASN A 249 -8.87 10.60 -10.09
N THR A 250 -8.30 9.72 -10.92
CA THR A 250 -8.55 8.28 -10.88
C THR A 250 -7.46 7.61 -10.08
N PHE A 251 -7.83 6.78 -9.10
CA PHE A 251 -6.86 6.06 -8.27
C PHE A 251 -6.86 4.58 -8.58
N SER A 252 -5.70 3.97 -8.72
CA SER A 252 -5.54 2.54 -8.99
C SER A 252 -4.86 1.85 -7.81
N VAL A 253 -5.60 1.00 -7.10
CA VAL A 253 -5.11 0.24 -5.92
C VAL A 253 -5.12 -1.25 -6.21
N CYS A 254 -4.11 -2.00 -5.74
CA CYS A 254 -4.07 -3.46 -5.88
C CYS A 254 -4.71 -4.17 -4.68
N SER A 255 -5.28 -5.35 -4.93
CA SER A 255 -5.91 -6.22 -3.93
C SER A 255 -4.91 -7.02 -3.09
N VAL A 256 -3.69 -6.52 -2.88
CA VAL A 256 -2.61 -7.24 -2.19
C VAL A 256 -2.10 -6.45 -1.00
N GLU A 257 -1.53 -7.15 -0.02
CA GLU A 257 -0.90 -6.58 1.18
C GLU A 257 -1.75 -5.50 1.86
N ARG A 258 -3.08 -5.71 1.88
CA ARG A 258 -4.06 -4.80 2.49
C ARG A 258 -4.05 -3.38 1.89
N GLY A 259 -3.53 -3.19 0.67
CA GLY A 259 -3.45 -1.88 0.01
C GLY A 259 -4.78 -1.13 -0.03
N ILE A 260 -5.87 -1.83 -0.36
CA ILE A 260 -7.23 -1.29 -0.33
C ILE A 260 -7.61 -0.78 1.08
N SER A 261 -7.34 -1.59 2.12
CA SER A 261 -7.68 -1.24 3.50
C SER A 261 -6.88 -0.05 4.00
N TYR A 262 -5.61 0.09 3.61
CA TYR A 262 -4.79 1.21 4.04
C TYR A 262 -5.19 2.49 3.32
N PHE A 263 -5.32 2.43 1.99
CA PHE A 263 -5.62 3.61 1.19
C PHE A 263 -7.02 4.18 1.48
N LEU A 264 -8.05 3.32 1.59
CA LEU A 264 -9.44 3.76 1.81
C LEU A 264 -9.82 3.83 3.30
N GLY A 265 -9.08 3.16 4.16
CA GLY A 265 -9.38 3.06 5.59
C GLY A 265 -8.78 4.17 6.44
N CYS A 266 -7.61 4.67 6.06
CA CYS A 266 -6.83 5.66 6.81
C CYS A 266 -7.04 7.10 6.31
N ASP A 267 -6.71 8.09 7.14
CA ASP A 267 -6.70 9.49 6.73
C ASP A 267 -5.55 9.76 5.74
N SER A 268 -5.62 10.88 5.02
CA SER A 268 -4.67 11.23 3.97
C SER A 268 -3.23 11.39 4.48
N GLY A 269 -3.03 11.76 5.74
CA GLY A 269 -1.71 11.85 6.35
C GLY A 269 -1.00 10.50 6.40
N TYR A 270 -1.75 9.39 6.47
CA TYR A 270 -1.18 8.04 6.37
C TYR A 270 -0.44 7.80 5.05
N ASN A 271 -0.96 8.34 3.94
CA ASN A 271 -0.33 8.18 2.63
C ASN A 271 0.95 9.01 2.46
N MET A 272 1.26 9.88 3.43
CA MET A 272 2.48 10.70 3.50
C MET A 272 3.55 10.10 4.40
N VAL A 273 3.25 8.95 5.04
CA VAL A 273 4.14 8.27 5.97
C VAL A 273 4.64 6.98 5.36
N ARG A 274 5.95 6.75 5.47
CA ARG A 274 6.58 5.50 5.02
C ARG A 274 6.07 4.34 5.88
N SER A 275 5.62 3.27 5.23
CA SER A 275 5.48 1.97 5.91
C SER A 275 6.86 1.49 6.36
N HIS A 276 6.92 0.84 7.53
CA HIS A 276 8.15 0.22 7.99
C HIS A 276 8.58 -0.90 7.01
N ASN A 277 9.88 -1.23 6.98
CA ASN A 277 10.41 -2.27 6.08
C ASN A 277 9.81 -3.68 6.34
N ASP A 278 9.15 -3.86 7.48
CA ASP A 278 8.42 -5.08 7.87
C ASP A 278 6.93 -5.06 7.47
N GLY A 279 6.51 -4.06 6.69
CA GLY A 279 5.13 -3.87 6.24
C GLY A 279 4.19 -3.30 7.31
N THR A 280 4.71 -2.96 8.50
CA THR A 280 3.86 -2.38 9.54
C THR A 280 3.52 -0.92 9.25
N PRO A 281 2.26 -0.49 9.52
CA PRO A 281 1.81 0.88 9.31
C PRO A 281 2.59 1.84 10.21
N GLY A 282 3.18 2.89 9.62
CA GLY A 282 3.79 3.97 10.37
C GLY A 282 2.73 4.77 11.15
N ILE A 283 3.09 5.30 12.31
CA ILE A 283 2.22 6.22 13.07
C ILE A 283 2.20 7.56 12.33
N VAL A 284 1.01 8.06 12.02
CA VAL A 284 0.84 9.38 11.39
C VAL A 284 1.20 10.48 12.39
N PRO A 285 2.25 11.30 12.13
CA PRO A 285 2.57 12.49 12.91
C PRO A 285 1.40 13.48 13.00
N GLU A 286 1.29 14.21 14.12
CA GLU A 286 0.18 15.17 14.32
C GLU A 286 0.21 16.34 13.33
N ASP A 287 1.40 16.77 12.90
CA ASP A 287 1.57 17.85 11.92
C ASP A 287 1.16 17.46 10.49
N LEU A 288 0.95 16.17 10.22
CA LEU A 288 0.39 15.63 8.98
C LEU A 288 -1.13 15.39 9.06
N ARG A 289 -1.72 15.42 10.26
CA ARG A 289 -3.16 15.19 10.45
C ARG A 289 -3.93 16.48 10.24
N LEU A 290 -4.76 16.50 9.19
CA LEU A 290 -5.70 17.59 8.96
C LEU A 290 -6.81 17.61 10.03
N GLN A 291 -7.31 18.80 10.34
CA GLN A 291 -8.47 19.01 11.20
C GLN A 291 -9.54 19.80 10.43
N PRO A 292 -10.68 19.17 10.05
CA PRO A 292 -11.04 17.77 10.29
C PRO A 292 -10.19 16.79 9.46
N LEU A 293 -10.15 15.52 9.91
CA LEU A 293 -9.47 14.46 9.17
C LEU A 293 -10.07 14.30 7.77
N LEU A 294 -9.20 14.19 6.77
CA LEU A 294 -9.57 13.95 5.38
C LEU A 294 -9.34 12.48 5.05
N TYR A 295 -10.39 11.76 4.65
CA TYR A 295 -10.28 10.37 4.21
C TYR A 295 -10.44 10.28 2.69
N PRO A 296 -9.54 9.60 1.96
CA PRO A 296 -9.67 9.43 0.51
C PRO A 296 -11.03 8.85 0.10
N ARG A 297 -11.53 7.89 0.88
CA ARG A 297 -12.84 7.24 0.64
C ARG A 297 -14.04 8.18 0.56
N ASP A 298 -13.93 9.39 1.12
CA ASP A 298 -15.04 10.35 1.19
C ASP A 298 -15.09 11.25 -0.06
N HIS A 299 -14.01 11.25 -0.86
CA HIS A 299 -13.83 12.18 -1.98
C HIS A 299 -13.67 11.47 -3.34
N ILE A 300 -13.12 10.26 -3.36
CA ILE A 300 -12.84 9.50 -4.60
C ILE A 300 -14.11 9.30 -5.45
N ARG A 301 -13.99 9.63 -6.74
CA ARG A 301 -15.04 9.45 -7.76
C ARG A 301 -14.72 8.38 -8.78
N ASN A 302 -13.45 8.11 -9.03
CA ASN A 302 -13.00 7.09 -9.98
C ASN A 302 -11.96 6.22 -9.28
N LEU A 303 -12.26 4.93 -9.15
CA LEU A 303 -11.42 3.97 -8.44
C LEU A 303 -11.20 2.73 -9.32
N GLN A 304 -9.95 2.42 -9.57
CA GLN A 304 -9.51 1.17 -10.17
C GLN A 304 -9.04 0.21 -9.09
N ILE A 305 -9.61 -0.99 -9.07
CA ILE A 305 -9.18 -2.11 -8.24
C ILE A 305 -8.47 -3.12 -9.13
N ARG A 306 -7.15 -3.21 -9.01
CA ARG A 306 -6.34 -4.20 -9.73
C ARG A 306 -6.30 -5.52 -8.97
N VAL A 307 -6.82 -6.57 -9.59
CA VAL A 307 -6.81 -7.94 -9.05
C VAL A 307 -5.87 -8.81 -9.91
N LYS A 308 -4.77 -9.28 -9.31
CA LYS A 308 -3.59 -9.81 -10.03
C LYS A 308 -3.51 -11.34 -9.97
N LEU A 309 -4.22 -12.04 -10.84
CA LEU A 309 -4.05 -13.49 -11.00
C LEU A 309 -2.66 -13.85 -11.57
N GLU A 310 -2.04 -12.97 -12.36
CA GLU A 310 -0.66 -13.15 -12.86
C GLU A 310 0.36 -13.48 -11.75
N GLN A 311 0.11 -13.04 -10.51
CA GLN A 311 0.96 -13.34 -9.35
C GLN A 311 0.90 -14.80 -8.91
N PHE A 312 -0.26 -15.43 -9.09
CA PHE A 312 -0.44 -16.83 -8.72
C PHE A 312 0.60 -17.70 -9.44
N HIS A 313 0.79 -17.48 -10.74
CA HIS A 313 1.74 -18.26 -11.53
C HIS A 313 3.20 -17.87 -11.31
N SER A 314 3.49 -16.61 -10.94
CA SER A 314 4.87 -16.19 -10.62
C SER A 314 5.34 -16.70 -9.27
N ASP A 315 4.45 -16.73 -8.29
CA ASP A 315 4.78 -16.96 -6.88
C ASP A 315 4.58 -18.42 -6.47
N MET A 316 3.96 -19.22 -7.34
CA MET A 316 3.83 -20.67 -7.13
C MET A 316 5.22 -21.32 -7.18
N PRO A 317 5.62 -22.08 -6.15
CA PRO A 317 6.88 -22.82 -6.16
C PRO A 317 6.98 -23.72 -7.40
N ARG A 318 8.11 -23.64 -8.12
CA ARG A 318 8.28 -24.28 -9.44
C ARG A 318 8.76 -25.74 -9.37
N ASP A 319 9.29 -26.17 -8.23
CA ASP A 319 9.92 -27.49 -8.07
C ASP A 319 9.11 -28.38 -7.10
N ASP A 320 8.89 -29.64 -7.50
CA ASP A 320 8.39 -30.78 -6.71
C ASP A 320 6.98 -30.72 -6.07
N MET A 321 6.13 -29.75 -6.42
CA MET A 321 4.75 -29.72 -5.91
C MET A 321 3.85 -30.80 -6.53
N THR A 322 3.21 -31.58 -5.66
CA THR A 322 2.09 -32.47 -6.01
C THR A 322 0.86 -31.68 -6.45
N ASP A 323 -0.06 -32.29 -7.19
CA ASP A 323 -1.29 -31.59 -7.62
C ASP A 323 -2.18 -31.20 -6.43
N TYR A 324 -2.10 -31.94 -5.32
CA TYR A 324 -2.71 -31.58 -4.05
C TYR A 324 -2.14 -30.27 -3.47
N GLU A 325 -0.81 -30.11 -3.49
CA GLU A 325 -0.16 -28.89 -3.00
C GLU A 325 -0.45 -27.69 -3.89
N LYS A 326 -0.50 -27.88 -5.21
CA LYS A 326 -0.91 -26.82 -6.17
C LYS A 326 -2.33 -26.36 -5.89
N TYR A 327 -3.26 -27.30 -5.69
CA TYR A 327 -4.65 -26.97 -5.36
C TYR A 327 -4.77 -26.26 -4.00
N ALA A 328 -4.07 -26.74 -2.97
CA ALA A 328 -4.05 -26.09 -1.67
C ALA A 328 -3.46 -24.66 -1.74
N TYR A 329 -2.43 -24.46 -2.56
CA TYR A 329 -1.84 -23.16 -2.81
C TYR A 329 -2.82 -22.21 -3.52
N GLU A 330 -3.52 -22.67 -4.56
CA GLU A 330 -4.60 -21.92 -5.22
C GLU A 330 -5.68 -21.48 -4.25
N ARG A 331 -6.21 -22.41 -3.43
CA ARG A 331 -7.24 -22.06 -2.44
C ARG A 331 -6.74 -21.00 -1.46
N ARG A 332 -5.48 -21.09 -1.02
CA ARG A 332 -4.87 -20.08 -0.14
C ARG A 332 -4.75 -18.72 -0.82
N PHE A 333 -4.31 -18.69 -2.08
CA PHE A 333 -4.19 -17.47 -2.89
C PHE A 333 -5.56 -16.79 -3.09
N LEU A 334 -6.59 -17.57 -3.43
CA LEU A 334 -7.94 -17.06 -3.62
C LEU A 334 -8.54 -16.52 -2.32
N ARG A 335 -8.37 -17.23 -1.19
CA ARG A 335 -8.78 -16.71 0.14
C ARG A 335 -8.11 -15.40 0.48
N PHE A 336 -6.80 -15.31 0.27
CA PHE A 336 -6.05 -14.08 0.53
C PHE A 336 -6.57 -12.92 -0.33
N THR A 337 -6.83 -13.18 -1.62
CA THR A 337 -7.41 -12.19 -2.54
C THR A 337 -8.80 -11.75 -2.06
N GLN A 338 -9.67 -12.69 -1.68
CA GLN A 338 -10.99 -12.42 -1.14
C GLN A 338 -10.93 -11.55 0.12
N THR A 339 -10.11 -11.91 1.11
CA THR A 339 -9.94 -11.14 2.35
C THR A 339 -9.45 -9.70 2.09
N ASN A 340 -8.56 -9.50 1.11
CA ASN A 340 -8.14 -8.14 0.74
C ASN A 340 -9.28 -7.35 0.08
N LEU A 341 -10.10 -8.00 -0.74
CA LEU A 341 -11.26 -7.37 -1.38
C LEU A 341 -12.39 -7.06 -0.38
N GLU A 342 -12.52 -7.82 0.71
CA GLU A 342 -13.47 -7.51 1.80
C GLU A 342 -13.22 -6.13 2.44
N ALA A 343 -12.01 -5.58 2.32
CA ALA A 343 -11.73 -4.20 2.73
C ALA A 343 -12.63 -3.19 1.99
N LEU A 344 -13.08 -3.51 0.77
CA LEU A 344 -14.05 -2.72 0.03
C LEU A 344 -15.40 -2.65 0.74
N GLU A 345 -15.79 -3.65 1.54
CA GLU A 345 -17.02 -3.55 2.32
C GLU A 345 -16.96 -2.45 3.37
N GLY A 346 -15.81 -2.29 4.02
CA GLY A 346 -15.57 -1.21 4.97
C GLY A 346 -15.68 0.16 4.29
N PHE A 347 -15.14 0.27 3.07
CA PHE A 347 -15.29 1.42 2.20
C PHE A 347 -16.76 1.69 1.86
N LEU A 348 -17.49 0.71 1.34
CA LEU A 348 -18.88 0.83 0.91
C LEU A 348 -19.82 1.28 2.05
N LYS A 349 -19.56 0.81 3.28
CA LYS A 349 -20.37 1.17 4.48
C LYS A 349 -20.12 2.60 4.98
N ARG A 350 -18.95 3.18 4.72
CA ARG A 350 -18.51 4.45 5.33
C ARG A 350 -18.38 5.60 4.34
N ARG A 351 -18.31 5.33 3.04
CA ARG A 351 -18.17 6.35 2.00
C ARG A 351 -19.37 7.30 1.98
N HIS A 352 -19.14 8.49 1.44
CA HIS A 352 -20.22 9.38 1.07
C HIS A 352 -21.01 8.84 -0.14
N LYS A 353 -22.34 9.05 -0.13
CA LYS A 353 -23.26 8.64 -1.19
C LYS A 353 -23.23 9.61 -2.36
N HIS A 354 -22.15 9.49 -3.08
CA HIS A 354 -21.66 10.38 -4.09
C HIS A 354 -21.33 9.46 -5.25
N GLY A 355 -21.90 9.72 -6.43
CA GLY A 355 -21.73 8.86 -7.60
C GLY A 355 -20.25 8.51 -7.79
N ILE A 356 -19.95 7.21 -7.84
CA ILE A 356 -18.59 6.67 -7.95
C ILE A 356 -18.52 5.62 -9.07
N ASN A 357 -17.46 5.71 -9.87
CA ASN A 357 -17.11 4.72 -10.87
C ASN A 357 -16.03 3.81 -10.31
N ILE A 358 -16.29 2.50 -10.28
CA ILE A 358 -15.34 1.49 -9.85
C ILE A 358 -15.03 0.58 -11.04
N GLU A 359 -13.75 0.48 -11.39
CA GLU A 359 -13.27 -0.45 -12.41
C GLU A 359 -12.45 -1.56 -11.74
N PHE A 360 -12.87 -2.82 -11.92
CA PHE A 360 -12.04 -3.96 -11.59
C PHE A 360 -11.16 -4.31 -12.79
N VAL A 361 -9.84 -4.18 -12.63
CA VAL A 361 -8.86 -4.58 -13.64
C VAL A 361 -8.33 -5.96 -13.27
N VAL A 362 -8.83 -6.98 -13.96
CA VAL A 362 -8.40 -8.38 -13.83
C VAL A 362 -7.13 -8.57 -14.65
N LEU A 363 -6.00 -8.74 -13.98
CA LEU A 363 -4.70 -8.94 -14.59
C LEU A 363 -4.37 -10.44 -14.58
N THR A 364 -4.21 -11.03 -15.75
CA THR A 364 -3.81 -12.43 -15.90
C THR A 364 -2.58 -12.52 -16.80
N ASP A 365 -1.80 -13.57 -16.58
CA ASP A 365 -0.67 -13.96 -17.43
C ASP A 365 -0.89 -15.44 -17.76
N THR A 366 -1.89 -15.68 -18.62
CA THR A 366 -2.26 -17.05 -18.98
C THR A 366 -1.17 -17.67 -19.85
N PRO A 367 -0.58 -18.81 -19.45
CA PRO A 367 0.45 -19.45 -20.25
C PRO A 367 -0.11 -19.91 -21.60
N SER A 368 0.76 -19.86 -22.62
CA SER A 368 0.52 -20.46 -23.94
C SER A 368 -0.10 -21.85 -23.79
N PHE A 369 -1.23 -22.11 -24.47
CA PHE A 369 -2.02 -23.36 -24.42
C PHE A 369 -1.29 -24.53 -25.12
N GLU A 370 -0.02 -24.77 -24.83
CA GLU A 370 0.81 -25.76 -25.55
C GLU A 370 0.40 -27.21 -25.27
N SER A 371 -0.19 -27.48 -24.10
CA SER A 371 -0.79 -28.78 -23.77
C SER A 371 -2.26 -28.63 -23.35
N GLN A 372 -3.07 -29.65 -23.66
CA GLN A 372 -4.50 -29.67 -23.32
C GLN A 372 -4.74 -29.63 -21.81
N GLU A 373 -3.88 -30.28 -21.01
CA GLU A 373 -3.98 -30.32 -19.55
C GLU A 373 -3.58 -28.98 -18.91
N THR A 374 -2.47 -28.38 -19.36
CA THR A 374 -2.04 -27.05 -18.90
C THR A 374 -3.09 -25.99 -19.26
N GLY A 375 -3.70 -26.13 -20.44
CA GLY A 375 -4.79 -25.26 -20.87
C GLY A 375 -6.06 -25.39 -20.03
N LEU A 376 -6.45 -26.61 -19.66
CA LEU A 376 -7.62 -26.83 -18.80
C LEU A 376 -7.38 -26.28 -17.39
N ALA A 377 -6.20 -26.51 -16.82
CA ALA A 377 -5.84 -25.99 -15.50
C ALA A 377 -5.88 -24.45 -15.46
N ALA A 378 -5.30 -23.78 -16.47
CA ALA A 378 -5.35 -22.32 -16.56
C ALA A 378 -6.78 -21.77 -16.64
N GLN A 379 -7.68 -22.47 -17.36
CA GLN A 379 -9.09 -22.08 -17.43
C GLN A 379 -9.82 -22.28 -16.09
N CYS A 380 -9.58 -23.39 -15.39
CA CYS A 380 -10.10 -23.64 -14.06
C CYS A 380 -9.67 -22.54 -13.09
N ASN A 381 -8.38 -22.20 -13.06
CA ASN A 381 -7.83 -21.15 -12.19
C ASN A 381 -8.47 -19.79 -12.47
N TYR A 382 -8.64 -19.44 -13.75
CA TYR A 382 -9.31 -18.20 -14.14
C TYR A 382 -10.76 -18.16 -13.67
N VAL A 383 -11.52 -19.24 -13.85
CA VAL A 383 -12.92 -19.31 -13.40
C VAL A 383 -13.01 -19.25 -11.87
N ASN A 384 -12.15 -19.96 -11.16
CA ASN A 384 -12.06 -19.90 -9.70
C ASN A 384 -11.73 -18.48 -9.22
N PHE A 385 -10.84 -17.78 -9.94
CA PHE A 385 -10.51 -16.38 -9.66
C PHE A 385 -11.69 -15.43 -9.91
N LEU A 386 -12.43 -15.61 -11.01
CA LEU A 386 -13.67 -14.85 -11.24
C LEU A 386 -14.71 -15.12 -10.15
N GLN A 387 -14.79 -16.35 -9.64
CA GLN A 387 -15.67 -16.68 -8.51
C GLN A 387 -15.23 -15.99 -7.22
N CYS A 388 -13.93 -15.92 -6.95
CA CYS A 388 -13.36 -15.21 -5.80
C CYS A 388 -13.79 -13.73 -5.75
N ILE A 389 -13.86 -13.04 -6.89
CA ILE A 389 -14.26 -11.62 -6.94
C ILE A 389 -15.77 -11.41 -7.13
N ARG A 390 -16.52 -12.48 -7.43
CA ARG A 390 -17.93 -12.42 -7.87
C ARG A 390 -18.84 -11.68 -6.89
N ASN A 391 -18.77 -12.04 -5.61
CA ASN A 391 -19.71 -11.52 -4.62
C ASN A 391 -19.52 -10.02 -4.38
N ILE A 392 -18.27 -9.55 -4.29
CA ILE A 392 -18.01 -8.12 -4.10
C ILE A 392 -18.41 -7.31 -5.33
N VAL A 393 -18.21 -7.85 -6.54
CA VAL A 393 -18.65 -7.22 -7.79
C VAL A 393 -20.18 -7.08 -7.82
N TYR A 394 -20.93 -8.16 -7.59
CA TYR A 394 -22.40 -8.08 -7.60
C TYR A 394 -22.98 -7.23 -6.48
N LYS A 395 -22.36 -7.26 -5.29
CA LYS A 395 -22.70 -6.36 -4.20
C LYS A 395 -22.58 -4.90 -4.63
N MET A 396 -21.49 -4.53 -5.31
CA MET A 396 -21.33 -3.17 -5.85
C MET A 396 -22.30 -2.85 -6.99
N MET A 397 -22.56 -3.80 -7.89
CA MET A 397 -23.45 -3.61 -9.04
C MET A 397 -24.93 -3.48 -8.67
N HIS A 398 -25.38 -4.16 -7.61
CA HIS A 398 -26.82 -4.34 -7.34
C HIS A 398 -27.29 -3.80 -5.99
N ASP A 399 -26.42 -3.71 -4.98
CA ASP A 399 -26.82 -3.26 -3.64
C ASP A 399 -26.69 -1.73 -3.48
N TYR A 400 -26.05 -1.04 -4.43
CA TYR A 400 -25.82 0.40 -4.39
C TYR A 400 -26.20 1.04 -5.72
N ASP A 401 -27.15 1.99 -5.68
CA ASP A 401 -27.64 2.65 -6.89
C ASP A 401 -26.73 3.81 -7.37
N ASP A 402 -25.78 4.25 -6.54
CA ASP A 402 -24.84 5.33 -6.81
C ASP A 402 -23.42 4.84 -7.19
N ILE A 403 -23.27 3.55 -7.49
CA ILE A 403 -22.01 2.95 -7.96
C ILE A 403 -22.18 2.46 -9.39
N SER A 404 -21.28 2.87 -10.27
CA SER A 404 -21.09 2.27 -11.58
C SER A 404 -19.92 1.30 -11.54
N VAL A 405 -20.10 0.07 -12.01
CA VAL A 405 -19.05 -0.96 -12.01
C VAL A 405 -18.69 -1.33 -13.44
N MET A 406 -17.38 -1.35 -13.73
CA MET A 406 -16.80 -1.88 -14.95
C MET A 406 -15.80 -2.98 -14.60
N ILE A 407 -15.73 -4.03 -15.41
CA ILE A 407 -14.71 -5.07 -15.28
C ILE A 407 -13.93 -5.16 -16.58
N THR A 408 -12.62 -4.98 -16.48
CA THR A 408 -11.67 -5.01 -17.60
C THR A 408 -10.69 -6.15 -17.38
N HIS A 409 -10.48 -6.99 -18.38
CA HIS A 409 -9.51 -8.07 -18.39
C HIS A 409 -8.29 -7.67 -19.21
N HIS A 410 -7.11 -7.73 -18.60
CA HIS A 410 -5.84 -7.42 -19.22
C HIS A 410 -4.93 -8.65 -19.17
N ASP A 411 -4.56 -9.13 -20.35
CA ASP A 411 -3.64 -10.23 -20.57
C ASP A 411 -3.03 -10.08 -21.97
N GLU A 412 -1.74 -9.80 -22.02
CA GLU A 412 -1.02 -9.51 -23.28
C GLU A 412 -0.94 -10.73 -24.20
N ASN A 413 -1.01 -11.95 -23.64
CA ASN A 413 -1.02 -13.19 -24.43
C ASN A 413 -2.37 -13.44 -25.09
N ILE A 414 -3.46 -12.89 -24.54
CA ILE A 414 -4.82 -13.04 -25.10
C ILE A 414 -5.17 -11.88 -26.04
N SER A 415 -4.83 -10.64 -25.67
CA SER A 415 -5.15 -9.47 -26.47
C SER A 415 -4.18 -8.32 -26.19
N ALA A 416 -3.76 -7.63 -27.25
CA ALA A 416 -2.96 -6.41 -27.15
C ALA A 416 -3.71 -5.24 -26.47
N PHE A 417 -5.03 -5.35 -26.30
CA PHE A 417 -5.84 -4.31 -25.68
C PHE A 417 -6.66 -4.86 -24.51
N PRO A 418 -6.87 -4.08 -23.43
CA PRO A 418 -7.76 -4.46 -22.35
C PRO A 418 -9.17 -4.76 -22.86
N ARG A 419 -9.75 -5.86 -22.39
CA ARG A 419 -11.06 -6.36 -22.83
C ARG A 419 -12.12 -6.04 -21.79
N ASN A 420 -13.17 -5.33 -22.16
CA ASN A 420 -14.31 -5.14 -21.27
C ASN A 420 -15.10 -6.47 -21.14
N ILE A 421 -15.07 -7.04 -19.93
CA ILE A 421 -15.75 -8.29 -19.58
C ILE A 421 -16.90 -8.07 -18.59
N THR A 422 -17.35 -6.82 -18.41
CA THR A 422 -18.45 -6.47 -17.49
C THR A 422 -19.69 -7.33 -17.73
N GLY A 423 -20.00 -7.63 -19.00
CA GLY A 423 -21.14 -8.45 -19.37
C GLY A 423 -21.05 -9.93 -18.93
N VAL A 424 -19.88 -10.42 -18.51
CA VAL A 424 -19.73 -11.76 -17.92
C VAL A 424 -20.42 -11.82 -16.55
N PHE A 425 -20.48 -10.69 -15.83
CA PHE A 425 -21.21 -10.54 -14.58
C PHE A 425 -22.69 -10.26 -14.86
N GLY A 426 -23.35 -11.24 -15.50
CA GLY A 426 -24.70 -11.11 -16.03
C GLY A 426 -25.85 -11.45 -15.09
N LEU A 427 -25.63 -11.63 -13.77
CA LEU A 427 -26.76 -11.81 -12.86
C LEU A 427 -27.67 -10.58 -12.84
N THR A 428 -28.96 -10.81 -12.72
CA THR A 428 -29.95 -9.78 -12.43
C THR A 428 -29.96 -9.43 -10.94
N LYS A 429 -30.51 -8.25 -10.58
CA LYS A 429 -30.65 -7.81 -9.18
C LYS A 429 -31.51 -8.80 -8.38
N GLU A 430 -32.53 -9.40 -9.00
CA GLU A 430 -33.41 -10.41 -8.42
C GLU A 430 -32.65 -11.72 -8.16
N GLN A 431 -31.89 -12.19 -9.13
CA GLN A 431 -31.06 -13.39 -8.98
C GLN A 431 -29.98 -13.21 -7.91
N TRP A 432 -29.34 -12.04 -7.86
CA TRP A 432 -28.39 -11.70 -6.80
C TRP A 432 -29.06 -11.66 -5.43
N GLY A 433 -30.27 -11.10 -5.33
CA GLY A 433 -31.07 -11.11 -4.10
C GLY A 433 -31.40 -12.53 -3.61
N HIS A 434 -31.78 -13.42 -4.53
CA HIS A 434 -32.02 -14.85 -4.24
C HIS A 434 -30.74 -15.55 -3.78
N GLU A 435 -29.64 -15.34 -4.50
CA GLU A 435 -28.33 -15.89 -4.15
C GLU A 435 -27.88 -15.44 -2.76
N LYS A 436 -28.03 -14.15 -2.40
CA LYS A 436 -27.78 -13.64 -1.05
C LYS A 436 -28.69 -14.26 0.02
N HIS A 437 -29.96 -14.49 -0.29
CA HIS A 437 -30.88 -15.08 0.67
C HIS A 437 -30.50 -16.52 1.00
N VAL A 438 -30.07 -17.29 -0.01
CA VAL A 438 -29.53 -18.64 0.19
C VAL A 438 -28.21 -18.62 0.98
N GLN A 439 -27.48 -17.49 0.95
CA GLN A 439 -26.19 -17.26 1.61
C GLN A 439 -26.26 -16.80 3.06
N ASP A 440 -27.41 -16.44 3.62
CA ASP A 440 -27.53 -15.73 4.91
C ASP A 440 -27.07 -16.54 6.15
N ASN A 441 -26.37 -17.65 5.94
CA ASN A 441 -25.69 -18.46 6.94
C ASN A 441 -24.18 -18.10 6.94
N PRO A 442 -23.56 -17.75 8.09
CA PRO A 442 -22.18 -17.24 8.19
C PRO A 442 -21.05 -18.23 7.79
N HIS A 443 -21.36 -19.34 7.13
CA HIS A 443 -20.34 -20.25 6.63
C HIS A 443 -19.67 -19.68 5.38
N ASP A 444 -18.37 -19.51 5.53
CA ASP A 444 -17.45 -18.89 4.60
C ASP A 444 -17.37 -19.69 3.29
N TRP A 445 -17.72 -19.06 2.18
CA TRP A 445 -17.63 -19.65 0.83
C TRP A 445 -16.20 -19.99 0.42
N ALA A 446 -15.23 -19.50 1.17
CA ALA A 446 -13.81 -19.85 1.07
C ALA A 446 -13.54 -21.37 1.12
N GLU A 447 -14.48 -22.22 1.54
CA GLU A 447 -14.30 -23.67 1.47
C GLU A 447 -14.57 -24.27 0.08
N GLY A 448 -15.30 -23.61 -0.82
CA GLY A 448 -15.77 -24.20 -2.08
C GLY A 448 -15.28 -23.48 -3.35
N PHE A 449 -13.98 -23.30 -3.53
CA PHE A 449 -13.47 -22.95 -4.86
C PHE A 449 -13.84 -24.07 -5.83
N TYR A 450 -14.52 -23.70 -6.90
CA TYR A 450 -15.51 -24.57 -7.52
C TYR A 450 -14.94 -25.57 -8.51
N LEU A 451 -13.73 -25.42 -9.01
CA LEU A 451 -13.12 -26.38 -9.90
C LEU A 451 -11.80 -26.87 -9.32
N ALA A 452 -11.66 -28.18 -9.18
CA ALA A 452 -10.42 -28.82 -8.79
C ALA A 452 -9.40 -28.79 -9.95
N VAL A 453 -8.14 -29.07 -9.63
CA VAL A 453 -7.07 -29.23 -10.63
C VAL A 453 -7.36 -30.47 -11.49
N PRO A 454 -7.09 -30.44 -12.82
CA PRO A 454 -7.21 -31.62 -13.67
C PRO A 454 -6.43 -32.81 -13.11
N GLY A 455 -7.01 -34.01 -13.17
CA GLY A 455 -6.35 -35.25 -12.71
C GLY A 455 -6.55 -35.59 -11.24
N MET A 456 -7.22 -34.75 -10.44
CA MET A 456 -7.66 -35.14 -9.09
C MET A 456 -8.88 -36.07 -9.12
N ASP A 457 -8.78 -37.17 -8.39
CA ASP A 457 -9.93 -38.03 -8.06
C ASP A 457 -10.87 -37.33 -7.06
N GLU A 458 -12.18 -37.56 -7.20
CA GLU A 458 -13.22 -36.97 -6.34
C GLU A 458 -12.96 -37.24 -4.84
N ASP A 459 -12.42 -38.42 -4.51
CA ASP A 459 -12.12 -38.83 -3.14
C ASP A 459 -10.96 -38.04 -2.49
N ASN A 460 -10.12 -37.39 -3.30
CA ASN A 460 -8.96 -36.60 -2.85
C ASN A 460 -9.20 -35.08 -2.89
N MET A 461 -10.39 -34.64 -3.33
CA MET A 461 -10.72 -33.22 -3.42
C MET A 461 -11.03 -32.63 -2.04
N LEU A 462 -10.41 -31.50 -1.70
CA LEU A 462 -10.71 -30.72 -0.49
C LEU A 462 -12.02 -29.87 -0.62
N GLY A 463 -12.98 -30.37 -1.40
CA GLY A 463 -14.16 -29.64 -1.89
C GLY A 463 -13.99 -29.11 -3.32
N GLY A 464 -15.10 -28.75 -3.97
CA GLY A 464 -15.15 -28.27 -5.36
C GLY A 464 -15.86 -29.25 -6.32
N TYR A 465 -15.89 -28.91 -7.60
CA TYR A 465 -16.34 -29.76 -8.71
C TYR A 465 -15.13 -30.26 -9.52
N PRO A 466 -15.21 -31.43 -10.17
CA PRO A 466 -14.15 -31.91 -11.05
C PRO A 466 -13.85 -30.92 -12.19
N ALA A 467 -12.59 -30.85 -12.62
CA ALA A 467 -12.15 -29.96 -13.71
C ALA A 467 -12.93 -30.19 -15.02
N GLN A 468 -13.37 -31.44 -15.26
CA GLN A 468 -14.16 -31.84 -16.43
C GLN A 468 -15.55 -31.17 -16.46
N GLU A 469 -16.02 -30.61 -15.34
CA GLU A 469 -17.28 -29.89 -15.26
C GLU A 469 -17.18 -28.41 -15.64
N LEU A 470 -15.99 -27.93 -16.05
CA LEU A 470 -15.76 -26.54 -16.47
C LEU A 470 -16.82 -26.04 -17.46
N ASP A 471 -17.09 -26.78 -18.55
CA ASP A 471 -18.05 -26.38 -19.57
C ASP A 471 -19.47 -26.25 -19.03
N ALA A 472 -19.87 -27.20 -18.18
CA ALA A 472 -21.19 -27.18 -17.55
C ALA A 472 -21.31 -26.01 -16.57
N MET A 473 -20.24 -25.72 -15.82
CA MET A 473 -20.16 -24.58 -14.91
C MET A 473 -20.22 -23.25 -15.66
N LEU A 474 -19.44 -23.07 -16.74
CA LEU A 474 -19.46 -21.86 -17.57
C LEU A 474 -20.86 -21.58 -18.11
N ARG A 475 -21.56 -22.60 -18.62
CA ARG A 475 -22.91 -22.44 -19.15
C ARG A 475 -23.94 -22.12 -18.07
N GLN A 476 -23.98 -22.91 -17.00
CA GLN A 476 -25.04 -22.79 -15.99
C GLN A 476 -24.82 -21.62 -15.02
N ARG A 477 -23.57 -21.37 -14.59
CA ARG A 477 -23.22 -20.39 -13.53
C ARG A 477 -22.86 -19.01 -14.07
N TRP A 478 -22.29 -18.97 -15.28
CA TRP A 478 -21.81 -17.73 -15.91
C TRP A 478 -22.57 -17.37 -17.19
N GLY A 479 -23.34 -18.29 -17.77
CA GLY A 479 -24.04 -18.04 -19.03
C GLY A 479 -23.12 -17.89 -20.24
N ILE A 480 -21.90 -18.44 -20.18
CA ILE A 480 -20.87 -18.34 -21.23
C ILE A 480 -20.42 -19.71 -21.72
N PHE A 481 -19.85 -19.78 -22.92
CA PHE A 481 -19.34 -21.04 -23.51
C PHE A 481 -17.83 -21.21 -23.36
N THR A 482 -17.10 -20.13 -23.12
CA THR A 482 -15.65 -20.11 -23.06
C THR A 482 -15.23 -19.05 -22.07
N VAL A 483 -14.09 -19.27 -21.40
CA VAL A 483 -13.46 -18.28 -20.51
C VAL A 483 -13.11 -16.98 -21.23
N LEU A 484 -12.99 -17.01 -22.56
CA LEU A 484 -12.70 -15.83 -23.37
C LEU A 484 -13.96 -15.02 -23.71
N ALA A 485 -15.16 -15.38 -23.24
CA ALA A 485 -16.35 -14.60 -23.51
C ALA A 485 -16.29 -13.22 -22.81
N THR A 486 -16.82 -12.19 -23.46
CA THR A 486 -16.95 -10.83 -22.86
C THR A 486 -18.33 -10.56 -22.29
N ARG A 487 -19.30 -11.44 -22.56
CA ARG A 487 -20.66 -11.32 -22.06
C ARG A 487 -21.36 -12.67 -21.90
N ALA A 488 -22.25 -12.76 -20.92
CA ALA A 488 -23.23 -13.84 -20.83
C ALA A 488 -24.13 -13.82 -22.07
N THR A 489 -24.29 -14.99 -22.69
CA THR A 489 -25.14 -15.21 -23.87
C THR A 489 -26.29 -16.16 -23.59
N HIS A 490 -26.27 -16.82 -22.42
CA HIS A 490 -27.27 -17.78 -21.98
C HIS A 490 -27.84 -17.34 -20.63
N PRO A 491 -29.11 -17.66 -20.34
CA PRO A 491 -29.66 -17.46 -19.01
C PRO A 491 -28.83 -18.21 -17.96
N ILE A 492 -28.44 -17.52 -16.91
CA ILE A 492 -27.80 -18.14 -15.74
C ILE A 492 -28.88 -18.91 -14.97
N SER A 493 -28.62 -20.19 -14.69
CA SER A 493 -29.59 -21.12 -14.11
C SER A 493 -29.31 -21.43 -12.64
N ASP A 494 -30.36 -21.43 -11.81
CA ASP A 494 -30.35 -21.99 -10.46
C ASP A 494 -30.31 -23.53 -10.53
N GLY A 495 -29.09 -24.06 -10.73
CA GLY A 495 -28.83 -25.47 -11.03
C GLY A 495 -27.77 -26.07 -10.12
N ARG A 496 -26.96 -26.99 -10.65
CA ARG A 496 -25.95 -27.71 -9.85
C ARG A 496 -24.94 -26.77 -9.20
N TYR A 497 -24.49 -25.78 -9.96
CA TYR A 497 -23.43 -24.83 -9.57
C TYR A 497 -23.97 -23.58 -8.87
N TRP A 498 -25.26 -23.53 -8.56
CA TRP A 498 -25.83 -22.48 -7.73
C TRP A 498 -25.51 -22.74 -6.26
N PRO A 499 -25.37 -21.69 -5.43
CA PRO A 499 -25.22 -21.86 -4.00
C PRO A 499 -26.35 -22.68 -3.42
N ARG A 500 -26.03 -23.58 -2.49
CA ARG A 500 -27.01 -24.39 -1.78
C ARG A 500 -27.00 -24.01 -0.30
N PRO A 501 -28.15 -24.01 0.39
CA PRO A 501 -28.16 -23.88 1.83
C PRO A 501 -27.32 -25.00 2.42
N VAL A 502 -26.35 -24.66 3.28
CA VAL A 502 -25.65 -25.66 4.08
C VAL A 502 -26.73 -26.35 4.92
N ARG A 503 -27.06 -27.60 4.56
CA ARG A 503 -27.88 -28.43 5.46
C ARG A 503 -27.06 -28.54 6.73
N ALA A 504 -27.59 -28.02 7.84
CA ALA A 504 -27.02 -28.26 9.16
C ALA A 504 -26.82 -29.78 9.27
N VAL A 505 -25.56 -30.21 9.24
CA VAL A 505 -25.22 -31.59 9.56
C VAL A 505 -25.54 -31.69 11.04
N LEU A 506 -26.73 -32.24 11.34
CA LEU A 506 -27.09 -32.68 12.67
C LEU A 506 -26.11 -33.81 13.01
N HIS A 507 -25.02 -33.45 13.69
CA HIS A 507 -24.15 -34.38 14.41
C HIS A 507 -24.51 -34.35 15.89
#